data_AF-A0A958F665-F1
#
_entry.id   AF-A0A958F665-F1
#
_cell.length_a   1.000
_cell.length_b   1.000
_cell.length_c   1.000
_cell.angle_alpha   90.00
_cell.angle_beta   90.00
_cell.angle_gamma   90.00
#
_symmetry.space_group_name_H-M   'P 1'
#
loop_
_entity.id
_entity.type
_entity.pdbx_description
1 polymer ?
#
loop_
_entity_poly.entity_id
_entity_poly.type
_entity_poly.pdbx_seq_one_letter_code
_entity_poly.pdbx_strand_id
1 'polypeptide(L)'
;MVFLTLFCCQACAGITGSDEPEYLMQLVPRVDSLAVLGNANGTLTLHTVSTVPTPCYEFSHREITRNGMDIEIAIYARVQKDIICIQVLGSITRDIQLTVDTPGEYRLIFPGSAATLDTTIVMR
;
A
#
# COMPACT_ATOMS: atom_id res chain seq x y z
N MET A 1 55.75 -14.33 8.16
CA MET A 1 55.99 -14.56 9.61
C MET A 1 55.03 -13.64 10.36
N VAL A 2 54.26 -14.22 11.26
CA VAL A 2 52.99 -13.72 11.81
C VAL A 2 53.19 -12.51 12.73
N PHE A 3 52.40 -11.45 12.54
CA PHE A 3 52.22 -10.37 13.53
C PHE A 3 50.97 -10.70 14.34
N LEU A 4 51.14 -10.99 15.63
CA LEU A 4 50.07 -11.25 16.58
C LEU A 4 50.08 -10.17 17.69
N THR A 5 49.02 -9.35 17.68
CA THR A 5 48.24 -8.79 18.81
C THR A 5 48.93 -8.08 20.00
N LEU A 6 48.46 -6.87 20.33
CA LEU A 6 47.65 -6.53 21.54
C LEU A 6 47.37 -5.00 21.55
N PHE A 7 46.12 -4.52 21.46
CA PHE A 7 45.14 -4.22 22.55
C PHE A 7 45.32 -2.85 23.27
N CYS A 8 44.42 -1.90 22.95
CA CYS A 8 43.79 -0.90 23.85
C CYS A 8 42.88 0.01 22.97
N CYS A 9 41.55 -0.16 22.86
CA CYS A 9 40.47 0.06 23.83
C CYS A 9 40.36 1.51 24.34
N GLN A 10 39.56 2.37 23.66
CA GLN A 10 38.62 3.28 24.32
C GLN A 10 37.70 4.04 23.35
N ALA A 11 36.40 3.84 23.57
CA ALA A 11 35.32 4.83 23.47
C ALA A 11 35.04 5.48 22.11
N CYS A 12 34.34 4.76 21.26
CA CYS A 12 32.99 5.18 20.84
C CYS A 12 32.19 3.90 20.65
N ALA A 13 31.62 3.40 21.75
CA ALA A 13 30.52 2.45 21.68
C ALA A 13 29.42 3.12 20.86
N GLY A 14 29.32 2.68 19.62
CA GLY A 14 28.20 3.01 18.75
C GLY A 14 26.93 2.50 19.42
N ILE A 15 26.09 3.43 19.84
CA ILE A 15 24.66 3.20 20.01
C ILE A 15 23.98 4.43 19.42
N THR A 16 24.08 4.60 18.10
CA THR A 16 22.93 5.17 17.38
C THR A 16 21.91 4.03 17.32
N GLY A 17 21.26 3.78 18.46
CA GLY A 17 19.99 3.05 18.48
C GLY A 17 19.04 3.95 17.73
N SER A 18 19.01 3.78 16.41
CA SER A 18 17.95 4.32 15.59
C SER A 18 16.74 3.46 15.96
N ASP A 19 16.02 3.85 17.01
CA ASP A 19 14.70 3.31 17.36
C ASP A 19 13.71 3.76 16.28
N GLU A 20 14.02 3.51 15.02
CA GLU A 20 13.07 3.65 13.94
C GLU A 20 12.08 2.51 14.08
N PRO A 21 10.78 2.81 14.19
CA PRO A 21 9.79 1.76 14.34
C PRO A 21 9.82 0.83 13.12
N GLU A 22 9.98 -0.46 13.35
CA GLU A 22 9.88 -1.46 12.29
C GLU A 22 8.44 -1.54 11.79
N TYR A 23 8.23 -1.41 10.48
CA TYR A 23 6.91 -1.54 9.86
C TYR A 23 6.80 -2.86 9.10
N LEU A 24 5.69 -3.57 9.32
CA LEU A 24 5.26 -4.68 8.48
C LEU A 24 4.38 -4.12 7.34
N MET A 25 4.71 -4.45 6.10
CA MET A 25 3.88 -4.13 4.94
C MET A 25 3.02 -5.33 4.54
N GLN A 26 1.77 -5.07 4.18
CA GLN A 26 0.83 -6.09 3.76
C GLN A 26 -0.12 -5.57 2.69
N LEU A 27 -0.44 -6.41 1.72
CA LEU A 27 -1.52 -6.14 0.77
C LEU A 27 -2.85 -6.09 1.52
N VAL A 28 -3.64 -5.05 1.26
CA VAL A 28 -4.95 -4.92 1.87
C VAL A 28 -5.86 -6.06 1.38
N PRO A 29 -6.46 -6.84 2.29
CA PRO A 29 -7.12 -8.09 1.92
C PRO A 29 -8.39 -7.90 1.08
N ARG A 30 -9.02 -6.72 1.17
CA ARG A 30 -10.29 -6.42 0.51
C ARG A 30 -10.51 -4.92 0.34
N VAL A 31 -10.98 -4.53 -0.85
CA VAL A 31 -11.60 -3.23 -1.11
C VAL A 31 -13.12 -3.40 -1.01
N ASP A 32 -13.77 -2.64 -0.14
CA ASP A 32 -15.20 -2.79 0.15
C ASP A 32 -16.07 -1.89 -0.73
N SER A 33 -15.57 -0.70 -1.05
CA SER A 33 -16.28 0.22 -1.92
C SER A 33 -15.33 1.02 -2.79
N LEU A 34 -15.87 1.40 -3.95
CA LEU A 34 -15.19 2.16 -4.97
C LEU A 34 -16.17 3.16 -5.56
N ALA A 35 -15.81 4.45 -5.55
CA ALA A 35 -16.47 5.48 -6.33
C ALA A 35 -15.50 6.04 -7.37
N VAL A 36 -15.97 6.16 -8.61
CA VAL A 36 -15.17 6.66 -9.73
C VAL A 36 -15.64 8.07 -10.07
N LEU A 37 -14.76 9.05 -9.94
CA LEU A 37 -14.99 10.41 -10.38
C LEU A 37 -14.16 10.68 -11.65
N GLY A 38 -14.87 10.93 -12.75
CA GLY A 38 -14.26 11.36 -14.01
C GLY A 38 -13.93 12.85 -14.01
N ASN A 39 -12.71 13.19 -14.47
CA ASN A 39 -12.35 14.54 -14.83
C ASN A 39 -12.22 14.67 -16.36
N ALA A 40 -12.48 15.87 -16.89
CA ALA A 40 -12.50 16.16 -18.33
C ALA A 40 -11.16 15.91 -19.04
N ASN A 41 -10.06 15.74 -18.30
CA ASN A 41 -8.71 15.59 -18.83
C ASN A 41 -8.25 14.12 -18.91
N GLY A 42 -9.18 13.16 -19.00
CA GLY A 42 -8.84 11.73 -19.00
C GLY A 42 -8.26 11.23 -17.68
N THR A 43 -8.38 12.00 -16.60
CA THR A 43 -7.97 11.58 -15.26
C THR A 43 -9.19 11.09 -14.48
N LEU A 44 -9.06 9.94 -13.84
CA LEU A 44 -10.04 9.34 -12.96
C LEU A 44 -9.52 9.37 -11.53
N THR A 45 -10.38 9.79 -10.61
CA THR A 45 -10.14 9.65 -9.18
C THR A 45 -10.99 8.50 -8.67
N LEU A 46 -10.33 7.48 -8.14
CA LEU A 46 -10.93 6.34 -7.49
C LEU A 46 -10.94 6.56 -5.98
N HIS A 47 -12.11 6.79 -5.40
CA HIS A 47 -12.28 6.80 -3.95
C HIS A 47 -12.47 5.37 -3.48
N THR A 48 -11.47 4.85 -2.78
CA THR A 48 -11.43 3.47 -2.27
C THR A 48 -11.64 3.45 -0.77
N VAL A 49 -12.48 2.54 -0.29
CA VAL A 49 -12.57 2.17 1.13
C VAL A 49 -12.19 0.70 1.25
N SER A 50 -11.19 0.42 2.08
CA SER A 50 -10.64 -0.94 2.19
C SER A 50 -10.57 -1.39 3.65
N THR A 51 -10.99 -2.62 3.92
CA THR A 51 -10.96 -3.22 5.26
C THR A 51 -9.56 -3.71 5.60
N VAL A 52 -9.11 -3.39 6.81
CA VAL A 52 -7.85 -3.87 7.39
C VAL A 52 -8.09 -4.60 8.71
N PRO A 53 -7.21 -5.53 9.11
CA PRO A 53 -7.42 -6.35 10.30
C PRO A 53 -7.57 -5.53 11.59
N THR A 54 -6.85 -4.42 11.69
CA THR A 54 -6.89 -3.51 12.85
C THR A 54 -6.80 -2.05 12.40
N PRO A 55 -7.29 -1.07 13.19
CA PRO A 55 -7.22 0.35 12.83
C PRO A 55 -5.80 0.93 12.86
N CYS A 56 -4.81 0.19 13.35
CA CYS A 56 -3.41 0.65 13.38
C CYS A 56 -2.69 0.44 12.04
N TYR A 57 -3.34 -0.23 11.08
CA TYR A 57 -2.85 -0.25 9.72
C TYR A 57 -3.05 1.12 9.07
N GLU A 58 -1.98 1.66 8.52
CA GLU A 58 -1.98 2.89 7.75
C GLU A 58 -1.75 2.57 6.28
N PHE A 59 -2.22 3.45 5.39
CA PHE A 59 -1.84 3.36 3.98
C PHE A 59 -0.32 3.53 3.82
N SER A 60 0.31 2.64 3.05
CA SER A 60 1.71 2.76 2.66
C SER A 60 1.83 3.33 1.26
N HIS A 61 1.41 2.55 0.26
CA HIS A 61 1.52 2.90 -1.14
C HIS A 61 0.52 2.08 -1.97
N ARG A 62 0.48 2.37 -3.27
CA ARG A 62 -0.30 1.62 -4.25
C ARG A 62 0.59 1.23 -5.43
N GLU A 63 0.30 0.09 -6.04
CA GLU A 63 0.89 -0.33 -7.30
C GLU A 63 -0.21 -0.40 -8.35
N ILE A 64 0.08 0.11 -9.55
CA ILE A 64 -0.86 0.13 -10.67
C ILE A 64 -0.17 -0.56 -11.84
N THR A 65 -0.70 -1.71 -12.25
CA THR A 65 -0.20 -2.47 -13.38
C THR A 65 -1.23 -2.43 -14.50
N ARG A 66 -0.78 -2.17 -15.73
CA ARG A 66 -1.66 -2.09 -16.90
C ARG A 66 -1.37 -3.20 -17.89
N ASN A 67 -2.42 -3.88 -18.32
CA ASN A 67 -2.36 -4.88 -19.37
C ASN A 67 -3.50 -4.65 -20.37
N GLY A 68 -3.26 -3.76 -21.35
CA GLY A 68 -4.29 -3.32 -22.28
C GLY A 68 -5.41 -2.57 -21.56
N MET A 69 -6.63 -3.13 -21.61
CA MET A 69 -7.82 -2.57 -20.97
C MET A 69 -7.99 -3.01 -19.50
N ASP A 70 -7.14 -3.92 -19.02
CA ASP A 70 -7.11 -4.34 -17.62
C ASP A 70 -6.17 -3.46 -16.82
N ILE A 71 -6.66 -2.91 -15.70
CA ILE A 71 -5.89 -2.12 -14.75
C ILE A 71 -5.96 -2.81 -13.39
N GLU A 72 -4.84 -3.36 -12.96
CA GLU A 72 -4.70 -3.96 -11.63
C GLU A 72 -4.20 -2.92 -10.63
N ILE A 73 -4.86 -2.82 -9.48
CA ILE A 73 -4.62 -1.80 -8.47
C ILE A 73 -4.42 -2.48 -7.11
N ALA A 74 -3.16 -2.69 -6.74
CA ALA A 74 -2.80 -3.23 -5.43
C ALA A 74 -2.65 -2.09 -4.41
N ILE A 75 -3.32 -2.21 -3.26
CA ILE A 75 -3.25 -1.25 -2.16
C ILE A 75 -2.50 -1.90 -1.01
N TYR A 76 -1.40 -1.30 -0.57
CA TYR A 76 -0.61 -1.80 0.54
C TYR A 76 -0.81 -0.94 1.78
N ALA A 77 -1.01 -1.62 2.90
CA ALA A 77 -1.02 -1.03 4.22
C ALA A 77 0.26 -1.41 4.98
N ARG A 78 0.61 -0.59 5.97
CA ARG A 78 1.70 -0.85 6.90
C ARG A 78 1.21 -0.74 8.34
N VAL A 79 1.79 -1.52 9.23
CA VAL A 79 1.55 -1.44 10.66
C VAL A 79 2.89 -1.52 11.39
N GLN A 80 3.05 -0.80 12.48
CA GLN A 80 4.24 -0.94 13.32
C GLN A 80 4.21 -2.32 13.97
N LYS A 81 5.32 -3.06 13.92
CA LYS A 81 5.39 -4.46 14.31
C LYS A 81 4.99 -4.72 15.78
N ASP A 82 5.39 -3.81 16.67
CA ASP A 82 5.22 -3.97 18.11
C ASP A 82 4.08 -3.08 18.67
N ILE A 83 3.22 -2.53 17.82
CA ILE A 83 2.10 -1.71 18.28
C ILE A 83 1.01 -2.57 18.92
N ILE A 84 0.60 -2.18 20.12
CA ILE A 84 -0.58 -2.76 20.76
C ILE A 84 -1.81 -2.12 20.12
N CYS A 85 -2.47 -2.87 19.24
CA CYS A 85 -3.69 -2.43 18.58
C CYS A 85 -4.93 -3.15 19.09
N ILE A 86 -6.06 -2.43 19.12
CA ILE A 86 -7.36 -3.05 19.34
C ILE A 86 -7.69 -4.04 18.21
N GLN A 87 -8.21 -5.20 18.59
CA GLN A 87 -8.55 -6.30 17.67
C GLN A 87 -9.97 -6.13 17.11
N VAL A 88 -10.19 -5.02 16.40
CA VAL A 88 -11.42 -4.75 15.64
C VAL A 88 -11.05 -4.38 14.22
N LEU A 89 -11.90 -4.71 13.25
CA LEU A 89 -11.67 -4.34 11.86
C LEU A 89 -11.56 -2.82 11.72
N GLY A 90 -10.53 -2.38 11.00
CA GLY A 90 -10.32 -0.99 10.62
C GLY A 90 -10.66 -0.76 9.15
N SER A 91 -10.64 0.50 8.75
CA SER A 91 -10.83 0.91 7.35
C SER A 91 -9.80 1.94 6.93
N ILE A 92 -9.26 1.81 5.74
CA ILE A 92 -8.42 2.81 5.08
C ILE A 92 -9.21 3.42 3.92
N THR A 93 -9.35 4.74 3.92
CA THR A 93 -9.96 5.50 2.83
C THR A 93 -8.87 6.24 2.06
N ARG A 94 -8.82 6.04 0.73
CA ARG A 94 -7.84 6.71 -0.14
C ARG A 94 -8.36 7.03 -1.52
N ASP A 95 -7.85 8.14 -2.04
CA ASP A 95 -8.07 8.59 -3.40
C ASP A 95 -6.90 8.13 -4.28
N ILE A 96 -7.20 7.33 -5.29
CA ILE A 96 -6.23 6.81 -6.25
C ILE A 96 -6.47 7.50 -7.58
N GLN A 97 -5.47 8.24 -8.05
CA GLN A 97 -5.51 8.85 -9.38
C GLN A 97 -5.05 7.86 -10.44
N LEU A 98 -5.84 7.75 -11.51
CA LEU A 98 -5.56 6.98 -12.71
C LEU A 98 -5.69 7.87 -13.94
N THR A 99 -4.69 7.88 -14.80
CA THR A 99 -4.78 8.54 -16.11
C THR A 99 -5.21 7.53 -17.17
N VAL A 100 -6.19 7.85 -18.01
CA VAL A 100 -6.70 6.98 -19.05
C VAL A 100 -6.73 7.76 -20.34
N ASP A 101 -5.72 7.51 -21.19
CA ASP A 101 -5.44 8.34 -22.36
C ASP A 101 -6.24 7.93 -23.60
N THR A 102 -6.82 6.74 -23.59
CA THR A 102 -7.60 6.20 -24.71
C THR A 102 -9.05 5.95 -24.29
N PRO A 103 -10.04 6.37 -25.10
CA PRO A 103 -11.43 5.96 -24.90
C PRO A 103 -11.56 4.44 -24.96
N GLY A 104 -12.48 3.89 -24.18
CA GLY A 104 -12.72 2.44 -24.12
C GLY A 104 -13.26 1.98 -22.77
N GLU A 105 -13.50 0.68 -22.69
CA GLU A 105 -14.01 0.00 -21.51
C GLU A 105 -12.86 -0.64 -20.75
N TYR A 106 -12.53 -0.11 -19.57
CA TYR A 106 -11.46 -0.61 -18.73
C TYR A 106 -12.01 -1.43 -17.57
N ARG A 107 -11.38 -2.57 -17.33
CA ARG A 107 -11.65 -3.41 -16.18
C ARG A 107 -10.64 -3.08 -15.08
N LEU A 108 -11.14 -2.62 -13.94
CA LEU A 108 -10.35 -2.38 -12.74
C LEU A 108 -10.38 -3.64 -11.89
N ILE A 109 -9.20 -4.15 -11.54
CA ILE A 109 -9.00 -5.38 -10.77
C ILE A 109 -8.30 -5.00 -9.47
N PHE A 110 -8.88 -5.37 -8.33
CA PHE A 110 -8.28 -5.14 -7.02
C PHE A 110 -7.88 -6.47 -6.40
N PRO A 111 -6.59 -6.85 -6.46
CA PRO A 111 -6.12 -8.11 -5.90
C PRO A 111 -6.32 -8.11 -4.38
N GLY A 112 -6.88 -9.20 -3.86
CA GLY A 112 -7.18 -9.38 -2.45
C GLY A 112 -7.43 -10.86 -2.12
N SER A 113 -7.33 -11.22 -0.84
CA SER A 113 -7.40 -12.62 -0.41
C SER A 113 -8.83 -13.15 -0.19
N ALA A 114 -9.84 -12.28 -0.18
CA ALA A 114 -11.20 -12.66 0.25
C ALA A 114 -12.34 -12.23 -0.69
N ALA A 115 -12.14 -11.21 -1.54
CA ALA A 115 -13.04 -10.84 -2.63
C ALA A 115 -12.34 -9.77 -3.47
N THR A 116 -12.22 -9.96 -4.78
CA THR A 116 -11.81 -8.89 -5.68
C THR A 116 -13.04 -8.05 -6.02
N LEU A 117 -12.95 -6.74 -5.79
CA LEU A 117 -13.98 -5.81 -6.27
C LEU A 117 -13.64 -5.47 -7.72
N ASP A 118 -14.04 -6.30 -8.66
CA ASP A 118 -13.82 -6.00 -10.07
C ASP A 118 -14.91 -5.03 -10.56
N THR A 119 -14.50 -3.92 -11.16
CA THR A 119 -15.44 -2.96 -11.75
C THR A 119 -15.04 -2.63 -13.18
N THR A 120 -15.99 -2.11 -13.94
CA THR A 120 -15.76 -1.68 -15.31
C THR A 120 -16.11 -0.22 -15.46
N ILE A 121 -15.23 0.53 -16.11
CA ILE A 121 -15.40 1.96 -16.38
C ILE A 121 -15.39 2.18 -17.89
N VAL A 122 -16.29 3.02 -18.39
CA VAL A 122 -16.36 3.36 -19.81
C VAL A 122 -15.91 4.80 -19.99
N MET A 123 -14.75 4.97 -20.63
CA MET A 123 -14.23 6.27 -21.04
C MET A 123 -14.71 6.58 -22.46
N ARG A 124 -15.34 7.74 -22.64
CA ARG A 124 -15.85 8.22 -23.92
C ARG A 124 -15.04 9.42 -24.40
#